data_AF-A0A6I7N9V5-F1
#
_entry.id   AF-A0A6I7N9V5-F1
#
_cell.length_a   1.000
_cell.length_b   1.000
_cell.length_c   1.000
_cell.angle_alpha   90.00
_cell.angle_beta   90.00
_cell.angle_gamma   90.00
#
_symmetry.space_group_name_H-M   'P 1'
#
loop_
_entity.id
_entity.type
_entity.pdbx_description
1 polymer ?
#
loop_
_entity_poly.entity_id
_entity_poly.type
_entity_poly.pdbx_seq_one_letter_code
_entity_poly.pdbx_strand_id
1 'polypeptide(L)'
;MSILRNGVQLICYPNRMGNNLNDLYQVLDRHLSDAVVGVHILPFFPSNADGGFSPLTHLEVDPSYGDWSDIRRIAERFDLCSDLTVNHISDASVEFQDFVAKGPNSEHADLFVDVDAMGDITTDDLAKIHIRKEKEPFRAVTFADGSEGRVWCTFTEKQIDLNYRSEKTWALMDSWISHLCANGVKLLRLDAFGYTTKRIGTTCFLVEPEVYQVLERINDMALQHGAECLPEVHDHTSFQYAISRRDMHPYGFALPPLVLYSLLDANSVHLKNWLRMCPRNMITVLDTHDGICIPDVEGVLPDDCIKALVENINARSADPILRRSAARINSVGAIYQLTCTFYDALMRSDDSYIAARAIQFFAPGIPQVYYVGLLAGCNDEELMQESGELRDINRHYYSLDEVDSAVEQPVVQRLLKLMRFRNSYPAFQGRFELNYSNDSSVAMAWRHGEYYCHLLVDLNFRTAHIDYLDSEDLSPQSWVC
;
A
#
# COMPACT_ATOMS: atom_id res chain seq x y z
N MET A 1 -17.14 15.32 -0.30
CA MET A 1 -16.58 15.05 1.05
C MET A 1 -16.26 13.57 1.07
N SER A 2 -15.13 13.17 1.65
CA SER A 2 -14.72 11.76 1.66
C SER A 2 -15.69 10.92 2.49
N ILE A 3 -15.92 9.68 2.06
CA ILE A 3 -16.73 8.65 2.72
C ILE A 3 -15.98 8.09 3.94
N LEU A 4 -14.66 8.23 3.97
CA LEU A 4 -13.78 7.71 5.01
C LEU A 4 -13.67 8.65 6.20
N ARG A 5 -13.61 8.08 7.40
CA ARG A 5 -13.20 8.82 8.60
C ARG A 5 -11.75 9.23 8.48
N ASN A 6 -11.48 10.51 8.73
CA ASN A 6 -10.13 11.07 8.80
C ASN A 6 -9.44 10.73 10.13
N GLY A 7 -9.03 9.47 10.28
CA GLY A 7 -8.31 8.93 11.43
C GLY A 7 -7.39 7.78 11.05
N VAL A 8 -6.69 7.21 12.02
CA VAL A 8 -5.72 6.15 11.83
C VAL A 8 -6.40 4.85 11.40
N GLN A 9 -5.85 4.22 10.36
CA GLN A 9 -6.27 2.91 9.87
C GLN A 9 -5.16 1.88 10.11
N LEU A 10 -5.52 0.62 10.32
CA LEU A 10 -4.57 -0.50 10.40
C LEU A 10 -4.38 -1.15 9.02
N ILE A 11 -3.17 -1.54 8.63
CA ILE A 11 -2.94 -2.49 7.53
C ILE A 11 -2.53 -3.82 8.14
N CYS A 12 -3.22 -4.91 7.79
CA CYS A 12 -2.94 -6.23 8.34
C CYS A 12 -3.31 -7.35 7.36
N TYR A 13 -2.67 -8.51 7.53
CA TYR A 13 -3.12 -9.75 6.90
C TYR A 13 -4.30 -10.33 7.67
N PRO A 14 -5.17 -11.13 7.01
CA PRO A 14 -6.29 -11.78 7.68
C PRO A 14 -5.86 -12.79 8.76
N ASN A 15 -4.59 -13.22 8.79
CA ASN A 15 -4.10 -14.33 9.60
C ASN A 15 -2.71 -14.10 10.23
N ARG A 16 -2.29 -12.84 10.44
CA ARG A 16 -0.99 -12.53 11.07
C ARG A 16 -1.08 -11.76 12.39
N MET A 17 -2.31 -11.54 12.87
CA MET A 17 -2.60 -11.09 14.24
C MET A 17 -3.61 -12.09 14.83
N GLY A 18 -3.11 -13.26 15.21
CA GLY A 18 -3.89 -14.49 15.33
C GLY A 18 -3.98 -15.25 14.00
N ASN A 19 -4.88 -16.22 13.89
CA ASN A 19 -4.85 -17.19 12.78
C ASN A 19 -5.86 -16.95 11.66
N ASN A 20 -6.85 -16.07 11.85
CA ASN A 20 -7.97 -15.87 10.93
C ASN A 20 -8.71 -14.55 11.23
N LEU A 21 -9.74 -14.24 10.43
CA LEU A 21 -10.52 -13.01 10.55
C LEU A 21 -11.23 -12.87 11.91
N ASN A 22 -11.60 -13.97 12.55
CA ASN A 22 -12.22 -13.94 13.86
C ASN A 22 -11.21 -13.57 14.96
N ASP A 23 -9.99 -14.09 14.89
CA ASP A 23 -8.91 -13.68 15.80
C ASP A 23 -8.53 -12.21 15.56
N LEU A 24 -8.43 -11.78 14.30
CA LEU A 24 -8.21 -10.38 13.94
C LEU A 24 -9.30 -9.46 14.53
N TYR A 25 -10.57 -9.85 14.43
CA TYR A 25 -11.66 -9.08 15.05
C TYR A 25 -11.50 -8.98 16.58
N GLN A 26 -11.10 -10.06 17.26
CA GLN A 26 -10.86 -10.03 18.70
C GLN A 26 -9.74 -9.06 19.07
N VAL A 27 -8.64 -9.05 18.30
CA VAL A 27 -7.54 -8.09 18.49
C VAL A 27 -8.02 -6.65 18.29
N LEU A 28 -8.75 -6.40 17.20
CA LEU A 28 -9.30 -5.07 16.89
C LEU A 28 -10.23 -4.58 18.00
N ASP A 29 -11.14 -5.43 18.47
CA ASP A 29 -12.12 -5.06 19.50
C ASP A 29 -11.45 -4.81 20.86
N ARG A 30 -10.59 -5.73 21.29
CA ARG A 30 -9.97 -5.71 22.61
C ARG A 30 -8.93 -4.62 22.77
N HIS A 31 -8.08 -4.42 21.76
CA HIS A 31 -6.87 -3.60 21.91
C HIS A 31 -6.91 -2.30 21.12
N LEU A 32 -7.67 -2.22 20.03
CA LEU A 32 -7.55 -1.15 19.04
C LEU A 32 -8.85 -0.38 18.77
N SER A 33 -9.93 -0.69 19.48
CA SER A 33 -11.27 -0.17 19.21
C SER A 33 -11.39 1.36 19.31
N ASP A 34 -10.50 2.01 20.05
CA ASP A 34 -10.38 3.47 20.17
C ASP A 34 -9.14 4.06 19.47
N ALA A 35 -8.23 3.21 18.99
CA ALA A 35 -6.97 3.59 18.36
C ALA A 35 -7.04 3.57 16.83
N VAL A 36 -7.96 2.81 16.23
CA VAL A 36 -8.15 2.78 14.77
C VAL A 36 -9.61 3.04 14.37
N VAL A 37 -9.79 3.74 13.25
CA VAL A 37 -11.11 4.02 12.66
C VAL A 37 -11.36 3.20 11.40
N GLY A 38 -10.33 2.57 10.84
CA GLY A 38 -10.44 1.75 9.64
C GLY A 38 -9.40 0.63 9.62
N VAL A 39 -9.62 -0.34 8.75
CA VAL A 39 -8.74 -1.49 8.58
C VAL A 39 -8.62 -1.80 7.10
N HIS A 40 -7.40 -1.83 6.59
CA HIS A 40 -7.03 -2.47 5.33
C HIS A 40 -6.66 -3.92 5.62
N ILE A 41 -7.55 -4.83 5.23
CA ILE A 41 -7.27 -6.26 5.24
C ILE A 41 -6.65 -6.58 3.88
N LEU A 42 -5.38 -6.98 3.91
CA LEU A 42 -4.65 -7.50 2.74
C LEU A 42 -5.38 -8.71 2.15
N PRO A 43 -5.10 -9.12 0.89
CA PRO A 43 -5.99 -10.00 0.15
C PRO A 43 -6.42 -11.24 0.95
N PHE A 44 -7.73 -11.36 1.17
CA PHE A 44 -8.37 -12.42 1.96
C PHE A 44 -9.16 -13.39 1.07
N PHE A 45 -8.89 -13.38 -0.23
CA PHE A 45 -9.55 -14.19 -1.24
C PHE A 45 -8.80 -15.50 -1.48
N PRO A 46 -9.48 -16.56 -1.99
CA PRO A 46 -8.79 -17.75 -2.45
C PRO A 46 -7.73 -17.38 -3.48
N SER A 47 -6.49 -17.82 -3.25
CA SER A 47 -5.35 -17.47 -4.10
C SER A 47 -4.35 -18.61 -4.24
N ASN A 48 -3.65 -18.68 -5.37
CA ASN A 48 -2.69 -19.74 -5.67
C ASN A 48 -1.22 -19.26 -5.76
N ALA A 49 -0.95 -17.99 -5.48
CA ALA A 49 0.38 -17.39 -5.51
C ALA A 49 0.44 -16.05 -4.76
N ASP A 50 1.67 -15.55 -4.55
CA ASP A 50 1.96 -14.15 -4.23
C ASP A 50 1.24 -13.62 -2.98
N GLY A 51 1.13 -14.45 -1.93
CA GLY A 51 0.56 -14.04 -0.64
C GLY A 51 -0.87 -13.50 -0.70
N GLY A 52 -1.67 -13.92 -1.70
CA GLY A 52 -3.04 -13.46 -1.91
C GLY A 52 -3.24 -12.60 -3.17
N PHE A 53 -2.16 -12.09 -3.77
CA PHE A 53 -2.21 -11.22 -4.98
C PHE A 53 -2.35 -11.99 -6.30
N SER A 54 -2.74 -13.27 -6.25
CA SER A 54 -3.21 -14.02 -7.42
C SER A 54 -4.62 -14.57 -7.13
N PRO A 55 -5.63 -13.70 -7.00
CA PRO A 55 -6.96 -14.12 -6.57
C PRO A 55 -7.63 -14.97 -7.65
N LEU A 56 -8.28 -16.05 -7.23
CA LEU A 56 -9.16 -16.84 -8.10
C LEU A 56 -10.45 -16.07 -8.39
N THR A 57 -10.94 -15.31 -7.42
CA THR A 57 -12.14 -14.46 -7.50
C THR A 57 -12.11 -13.44 -6.36
N HIS A 58 -12.80 -12.31 -6.51
CA HIS A 58 -13.06 -11.37 -5.39
C HIS A 58 -14.46 -11.57 -4.77
N LEU A 59 -15.19 -12.60 -5.19
CA LEU A 59 -16.55 -12.88 -4.73
C LEU A 59 -16.61 -13.79 -3.50
N GLU A 60 -15.48 -14.39 -3.14
CA GLU A 60 -15.37 -15.38 -2.06
C GLU A 60 -14.26 -14.98 -1.09
N VAL A 61 -14.47 -15.22 0.20
CA VAL A 61 -13.40 -15.18 1.21
C VAL A 61 -12.74 -16.55 1.24
N ASP A 62 -11.41 -16.60 1.38
CA ASP A 62 -10.70 -17.87 1.54
C ASP A 62 -11.22 -18.58 2.80
N PRO A 63 -11.73 -19.82 2.70
CA PRO A 63 -12.27 -20.55 3.84
C PRO A 63 -11.28 -20.79 4.98
N SER A 64 -9.97 -20.70 4.72
CA SER A 64 -8.95 -20.76 5.76
C SER A 64 -8.92 -19.52 6.65
N TYR A 65 -9.41 -18.38 6.16
CA TYR A 65 -9.49 -17.12 6.89
C TYR A 65 -10.88 -16.85 7.51
N GLY A 66 -11.95 -17.42 6.95
CA GLY A 66 -13.31 -17.24 7.43
C GLY A 66 -14.32 -17.07 6.29
N ASP A 67 -15.32 -16.22 6.49
CA ASP A 67 -16.33 -15.92 5.46
C ASP A 67 -16.74 -14.43 5.42
N TRP A 68 -17.68 -14.08 4.53
CA TRP A 68 -18.18 -12.71 4.41
C TRP A 68 -18.88 -12.18 5.68
N SER A 69 -19.37 -13.05 6.57
CA SER A 69 -19.92 -12.62 7.84
C SER A 69 -18.85 -12.04 8.77
N ASP A 70 -17.63 -12.59 8.74
CA ASP A 70 -16.50 -12.05 9.48
C ASP A 70 -16.08 -10.67 8.95
N ILE A 71 -16.01 -10.53 7.63
CA ILE A 71 -15.71 -9.25 6.98
C ILE A 71 -16.76 -8.18 7.32
N ARG A 72 -18.06 -8.52 7.21
CA ARG A 72 -19.14 -7.58 7.56
C ARG A 72 -19.09 -7.18 9.03
N ARG A 73 -18.79 -8.12 9.93
CA ARG A 73 -18.62 -7.83 11.37
C ARG A 73 -17.50 -6.82 11.63
N ILE A 74 -16.40 -6.86 10.88
CA ILE A 74 -15.33 -5.84 10.94
C ILE A 74 -15.83 -4.51 10.35
N ALA A 75 -16.47 -4.55 9.17
CA ALA A 75 -16.95 -3.37 8.44
C ALA A 75 -18.06 -2.58 9.16
N GLU A 76 -18.83 -3.23 10.05
CA GLU A 76 -19.82 -2.57 10.91
C GLU A 76 -19.19 -1.56 11.89
N ARG A 77 -17.91 -1.71 12.22
CA ARG A 77 -17.20 -0.88 13.19
C ARG A 77 -16.11 -0.02 12.57
N PHE A 78 -15.42 -0.55 11.57
CA PHE A 78 -14.24 0.05 10.97
C PHE A 78 -14.48 0.34 9.48
N ASP A 79 -13.94 1.45 8.98
CA ASP A 79 -13.95 1.71 7.55
C ASP A 79 -13.02 0.70 6.88
N LEU A 80 -13.60 -0.20 6.07
CA LEU A 80 -12.89 -1.31 5.50
C LEU A 80 -12.24 -0.93 4.17
N CYS A 81 -10.94 -1.19 4.07
CA CYS A 81 -10.17 -1.16 2.85
C CYS A 81 -9.85 -2.60 2.41
N SER A 82 -10.05 -2.88 1.12
CA SER A 82 -9.72 -4.16 0.49
C SER A 82 -8.87 -3.91 -0.73
N ASP A 83 -7.97 -4.84 -1.02
CA ASP A 83 -7.35 -4.94 -2.34
C ASP A 83 -8.40 -5.31 -3.40
N LEU A 84 -8.22 -4.72 -4.57
CA LEU A 84 -8.85 -5.11 -5.82
C LEU A 84 -7.72 -5.30 -6.84
N THR A 85 -7.44 -6.55 -7.20
CA THR A 85 -6.46 -6.87 -8.24
C THR A 85 -7.06 -6.55 -9.60
N VAL A 86 -6.72 -5.36 -10.13
CA VAL A 86 -7.30 -4.86 -11.39
C VAL A 86 -6.54 -5.38 -12.61
N ASN A 87 -5.26 -5.73 -12.49
CA ASN A 87 -4.46 -6.07 -13.66
C ASN A 87 -4.66 -7.50 -14.16
N HIS A 88 -4.90 -8.45 -13.25
CA HIS A 88 -4.78 -9.87 -13.55
C HIS A 88 -5.66 -10.74 -12.65
N ILE A 89 -5.87 -11.99 -13.05
CA ILE A 89 -6.59 -13.01 -12.30
C ILE A 89 -5.78 -14.31 -12.29
N SER A 90 -6.00 -15.17 -11.30
CA SER A 90 -5.36 -16.48 -11.22
C SER A 90 -5.66 -17.35 -12.44
N ASP A 91 -4.68 -18.13 -12.87
CA ASP A 91 -4.85 -19.20 -13.85
C ASP A 91 -5.72 -20.37 -13.34
N ALA A 92 -6.01 -20.42 -12.04
CA ALA A 92 -6.98 -21.35 -11.45
C ALA A 92 -8.41 -20.79 -11.40
N SER A 93 -8.65 -19.57 -11.92
CA SER A 93 -9.99 -18.98 -12.02
C SER A 93 -10.90 -19.77 -12.97
N VAL A 94 -12.21 -19.72 -12.72
CA VAL A 94 -13.21 -20.38 -13.57
C VAL A 94 -13.12 -19.87 -15.00
N GLU A 95 -12.90 -18.57 -15.16
CA GLU A 95 -12.77 -17.87 -16.43
C GLU A 95 -11.58 -18.39 -17.24
N PHE A 96 -10.40 -18.52 -16.62
CA PHE A 96 -9.21 -18.98 -17.34
C PHE A 96 -9.26 -20.48 -17.63
N GLN A 97 -9.80 -21.28 -16.71
CA GLN A 97 -9.99 -22.72 -16.95
C GLN A 97 -10.96 -22.98 -18.10
N ASP A 98 -12.05 -22.21 -18.20
CA ASP A 98 -12.97 -22.29 -19.35
C ASP A 98 -12.29 -21.88 -20.67
N PHE A 99 -11.47 -20.83 -20.64
CA PHE A 99 -10.67 -20.42 -21.78
C PHE A 99 -9.68 -21.50 -22.23
N VAL A 100 -8.97 -22.14 -21.30
CA VAL A 100 -8.08 -23.28 -21.63
C VAL A 100 -8.88 -24.45 -22.22
N ALA A 101 -10.08 -24.72 -21.71
CA ALA A 101 -10.91 -25.84 -22.15
C ALA A 101 -11.54 -25.63 -23.54
N LYS A 102 -11.90 -24.39 -23.90
CA LYS A 102 -12.66 -24.09 -25.14
C LYS A 102 -11.90 -23.23 -26.14
N GLY A 103 -10.72 -22.74 -25.78
CA GLY A 103 -9.91 -21.84 -26.59
C GLY A 103 -10.68 -20.58 -27.00
N PRO A 104 -10.52 -20.11 -28.26
CA PRO A 104 -11.23 -18.94 -28.78
C PRO A 104 -12.78 -19.03 -28.74
N ASN A 105 -13.34 -20.23 -28.56
CA ASN A 105 -14.79 -20.42 -28.44
C ASN A 105 -15.31 -20.23 -27.00
N SER A 106 -14.43 -20.03 -26.02
CA SER A 106 -14.81 -19.69 -24.65
C SER A 106 -15.52 -18.34 -24.61
N GLU A 107 -16.55 -18.22 -23.77
CA GLU A 107 -17.13 -16.91 -23.49
C GLU A 107 -16.17 -16.01 -22.71
N HIS A 108 -15.12 -16.56 -22.11
CA HIS A 108 -14.12 -15.83 -21.35
C HIS A 108 -12.88 -15.46 -22.17
N ALA A 109 -12.79 -15.87 -23.44
CA ALA A 109 -11.60 -15.65 -24.27
C ALA A 109 -11.16 -14.17 -24.30
N ASP A 110 -12.11 -13.25 -24.52
CA ASP A 110 -11.83 -11.81 -24.59
C ASP A 110 -11.45 -11.17 -23.23
N LEU A 111 -11.55 -11.89 -22.11
CA LEU A 111 -11.07 -11.38 -20.80
C LEU A 111 -9.55 -11.31 -20.77
N PHE A 112 -8.85 -12.14 -21.54
CA PHE A 112 -7.41 -12.27 -21.46
C PHE A 112 -6.74 -11.53 -22.61
N VAL A 113 -5.54 -11.00 -22.35
CA VAL A 113 -4.74 -10.36 -23.38
C VAL A 113 -4.13 -11.44 -24.28
N ASP A 114 -4.71 -11.63 -25.46
CA ASP A 114 -4.18 -12.47 -26.53
C ASP A 114 -2.93 -11.79 -27.14
N VAL A 115 -1.77 -12.40 -26.91
CA VAL A 115 -0.47 -11.91 -27.39
C VAL A 115 -0.33 -12.12 -28.90
N ASP A 116 -0.88 -13.21 -29.43
CA ASP A 116 -0.77 -13.55 -30.84
C ASP A 116 -1.60 -12.60 -31.72
N ALA A 117 -2.70 -12.08 -31.17
CA ALA A 117 -3.50 -11.02 -31.79
C ALA A 117 -2.80 -9.66 -31.88
N MET A 118 -1.66 -9.46 -31.19
CA MET A 118 -0.89 -8.21 -31.24
C MET A 118 0.05 -8.11 -32.46
N GLY A 119 0.16 -9.18 -33.25
CA GLY A 119 1.11 -9.29 -34.36
C GLY A 119 2.53 -9.59 -33.90
N ASP A 120 3.48 -9.50 -34.83
CA ASP A 120 4.88 -9.79 -34.54
C ASP A 120 5.48 -8.76 -33.56
N ILE A 121 5.90 -9.23 -32.39
CA ILE A 121 6.57 -8.41 -31.38
C ILE A 121 8.09 -8.54 -31.59
N THR A 122 8.74 -7.47 -32.00
CA THR A 122 10.19 -7.48 -32.25
C THR A 122 11.00 -7.50 -30.95
N THR A 123 12.27 -7.86 -31.04
CA THR A 123 13.20 -7.75 -29.90
C THR A 123 13.27 -6.31 -29.35
N ASP A 124 13.17 -5.31 -30.23
CA ASP A 124 13.18 -3.89 -29.84
C ASP A 124 11.91 -3.50 -29.09
N ASP A 125 10.76 -4.05 -29.47
CA ASP A 125 9.51 -3.83 -28.74
C ASP A 125 9.52 -4.51 -27.38
N LEU A 126 9.96 -5.77 -27.32
CA LEU A 126 10.17 -6.50 -26.07
C LEU A 126 11.15 -5.78 -25.14
N ALA A 127 12.17 -5.13 -25.70
CA ALA A 127 13.15 -4.38 -24.93
C ALA A 127 12.59 -3.09 -24.35
N LYS A 128 11.46 -2.56 -24.82
CA LYS A 128 10.79 -1.37 -24.27
C LYS A 128 9.84 -1.70 -23.13
N ILE A 129 9.21 -2.88 -23.16
CA ILE A 129 8.25 -3.31 -22.15
C ILE A 129 8.92 -3.31 -20.76
N HIS A 130 8.22 -2.76 -19.79
CA HIS A 130 8.58 -2.80 -18.39
C HIS A 130 8.37 -4.22 -17.85
N ILE A 131 9.43 -5.01 -17.81
CA ILE A 131 9.36 -6.43 -17.42
C ILE A 131 9.71 -6.59 -15.93
N ARG A 132 8.84 -7.28 -15.18
CA ARG A 132 9.01 -7.57 -13.75
C ARG A 132 9.63 -8.93 -13.45
N LYS A 133 9.90 -9.78 -14.45
CA LYS A 133 10.41 -11.16 -14.30
C LYS A 133 11.56 -11.47 -15.27
N GLU A 134 12.22 -12.61 -15.10
CA GLU A 134 13.39 -12.97 -15.94
C GLU A 134 13.02 -13.31 -17.39
N LYS A 135 11.78 -13.76 -17.61
CA LYS A 135 11.23 -14.12 -18.92
C LYS A 135 10.38 -12.97 -19.49
N GLU A 136 10.09 -13.08 -20.78
CA GLU A 136 9.05 -12.27 -21.43
C GLU A 136 7.71 -12.38 -20.67
N PRO A 137 6.88 -11.32 -20.64
CA PRO A 137 5.63 -11.29 -19.89
C PRO A 137 4.52 -12.09 -20.59
N PHE A 138 4.85 -13.23 -21.19
CA PHE A 138 3.94 -14.09 -21.92
C PHE A 138 3.98 -15.51 -21.37
N ARG A 139 2.86 -16.22 -21.49
CA ARG A 139 2.72 -17.64 -21.18
C ARG A 139 2.11 -18.36 -22.37
N ALA A 140 2.73 -19.45 -22.79
CA ALA A 140 2.13 -20.39 -23.74
C ALA A 140 0.98 -21.15 -23.07
N VAL A 141 -0.09 -21.37 -23.84
CA VAL A 141 -1.29 -22.09 -23.43
C VAL A 141 -1.57 -23.15 -24.49
N THR A 142 -1.74 -24.39 -24.06
CA THR A 142 -2.25 -25.47 -24.90
C THR A 142 -3.72 -25.67 -24.58
N PHE A 143 -4.59 -25.51 -25.58
CA PHE A 143 -6.02 -25.68 -25.45
C PHE A 143 -6.43 -27.16 -25.51
N ALA A 144 -7.64 -27.48 -25.08
CA ALA A 144 -8.10 -28.88 -25.02
C ALA A 144 -8.20 -29.56 -26.40
N ASP A 145 -8.35 -28.80 -27.49
CA ASP A 145 -8.33 -29.31 -28.87
C ASP A 145 -6.91 -29.54 -29.43
N GLY A 146 -5.88 -29.24 -28.63
CA GLY A 146 -4.46 -29.37 -28.98
C GLY A 146 -3.89 -28.16 -29.72
N SER A 147 -4.68 -27.12 -29.99
CA SER A 147 -4.15 -25.86 -30.49
C SER A 147 -3.36 -25.11 -29.41
N GLU A 148 -2.47 -24.21 -29.83
CA GLU A 148 -1.63 -23.42 -28.94
C GLU A 148 -1.91 -21.93 -29.12
N GLY A 149 -1.72 -21.15 -28.06
CA GLY A 149 -1.76 -19.69 -28.09
C GLY A 149 -0.92 -19.09 -26.96
N ARG A 150 -0.82 -17.76 -26.92
CA ARG A 150 -0.08 -17.03 -25.87
C ARG A 150 -0.95 -15.97 -25.19
N VAL A 151 -0.85 -15.92 -23.87
CA VAL A 151 -1.48 -14.89 -23.03
C VAL A 151 -0.45 -14.05 -22.32
N TRP A 152 -0.81 -12.81 -22.00
CA TRP A 152 0.03 -11.92 -21.20
C TRP A 152 -0.02 -12.29 -19.71
N CYS A 153 1.14 -12.30 -19.06
CA CYS A 153 1.31 -12.52 -17.63
C CYS A 153 2.50 -11.68 -17.11
N THR A 154 2.20 -10.50 -16.59
CA THR A 154 3.19 -9.48 -16.20
C THR A 154 4.09 -9.95 -15.05
N PHE A 155 3.52 -10.66 -14.07
CA PHE A 155 4.17 -11.03 -12.82
C PHE A 155 4.61 -12.51 -12.83
N THR A 156 3.80 -13.42 -12.31
CA THR A 156 4.05 -14.87 -12.39
C THR A 156 3.27 -15.51 -13.54
N GLU A 157 3.64 -16.71 -13.96
CA GLU A 157 2.87 -17.47 -14.98
C GLU A 157 1.47 -17.86 -14.48
N LYS A 158 1.20 -17.77 -13.18
CA LYS A 158 -0.12 -18.00 -12.56
C LYS A 158 -1.04 -16.77 -12.59
N GLN A 159 -0.51 -15.59 -12.89
CA GLN A 159 -1.25 -14.33 -12.91
C GLN A 159 -1.48 -13.90 -14.36
N ILE A 160 -2.69 -14.09 -14.85
CA ILE A 160 -3.05 -13.85 -16.26
C ILE A 160 -3.68 -12.46 -16.38
N ASP A 161 -3.08 -11.62 -17.22
CA ASP A 161 -3.47 -10.22 -17.36
C ASP A 161 -4.82 -10.07 -18.07
N LEU A 162 -5.64 -9.18 -17.53
CA LEU A 162 -6.96 -8.83 -18.05
C LEU A 162 -6.86 -7.83 -19.22
N ASN A 163 -7.78 -7.97 -20.17
CA ASN A 163 -7.87 -7.18 -21.37
C ASN A 163 -8.91 -6.05 -21.23
N TYR A 164 -8.44 -4.84 -20.92
CA TYR A 164 -9.30 -3.66 -20.74
C TYR A 164 -9.92 -3.10 -22.04
N ARG A 165 -9.64 -3.70 -23.20
CA ARG A 165 -10.37 -3.43 -24.45
C ARG A 165 -11.68 -4.21 -24.53
N SER A 166 -11.89 -5.20 -23.66
CA SER A 166 -13.08 -6.03 -23.63
C SER A 166 -14.10 -5.51 -22.62
N GLU A 167 -15.36 -5.39 -23.04
CA GLU A 167 -16.48 -5.09 -22.13
C GLU A 167 -16.73 -6.21 -21.10
N LYS A 168 -16.23 -7.43 -21.34
CA LYS A 168 -16.29 -8.51 -20.35
C LYS A 168 -15.42 -8.22 -19.12
N THR A 169 -14.26 -7.59 -19.32
CA THR A 169 -13.37 -7.17 -18.23
C THR A 169 -14.06 -6.12 -17.38
N TRP A 170 -14.75 -5.17 -18.02
CA TRP A 170 -15.52 -4.15 -17.32
C TRP A 170 -16.70 -4.72 -16.53
N ALA A 171 -17.42 -5.70 -17.08
CA ALA A 171 -18.48 -6.41 -16.35
C ALA A 171 -17.94 -7.22 -15.17
N LEU A 172 -16.76 -7.85 -15.32
CA LEU A 172 -16.07 -8.55 -14.24
C LEU A 172 -15.67 -7.58 -13.11
N MET A 173 -15.05 -6.45 -13.45
CA MET A 173 -14.67 -5.42 -12.48
C MET A 173 -15.89 -4.86 -11.74
N ASP A 174 -16.97 -4.54 -12.46
CA ASP A 174 -18.22 -4.04 -11.86
C ASP A 174 -18.82 -5.06 -10.87
N SER A 175 -18.86 -6.34 -11.26
CA SER A 175 -19.30 -7.43 -10.38
C SER A 175 -18.48 -7.52 -9.09
N TRP A 176 -17.15 -7.48 -9.21
CA TRP A 176 -16.25 -7.51 -8.05
C TRP A 176 -16.42 -6.27 -7.17
N ILE A 177 -16.39 -5.07 -7.75
CA ILE A 177 -16.53 -3.81 -7.01
C ILE A 177 -17.87 -3.76 -6.29
N SER A 178 -18.97 -4.05 -6.98
CA SER A 178 -20.32 -4.11 -6.42
C SER A 178 -20.41 -5.08 -5.24
N HIS A 179 -19.85 -6.29 -5.39
CA HIS A 179 -19.87 -7.29 -4.33
C HIS A 179 -19.04 -6.89 -3.11
N LEU A 180 -17.83 -6.35 -3.31
CA LEU A 180 -16.99 -5.85 -2.21
C LEU A 180 -17.69 -4.74 -1.44
N CYS A 181 -18.25 -3.76 -2.14
CA CYS A 181 -18.96 -2.63 -1.53
C CYS A 181 -20.24 -3.07 -0.81
N ALA A 182 -21.00 -4.02 -1.38
CA ALA A 182 -22.18 -4.60 -0.75
C ALA A 182 -21.85 -5.33 0.57
N ASN A 183 -20.59 -5.74 0.78
CA ASN A 183 -20.10 -6.32 2.02
C ASN A 183 -19.37 -5.32 2.94
N GLY A 184 -19.47 -4.01 2.65
CA GLY A 184 -19.03 -2.93 3.56
C GLY A 184 -17.65 -2.37 3.26
N VAL A 185 -17.00 -2.76 2.16
CA VAL A 185 -15.76 -2.12 1.70
C VAL A 185 -16.05 -0.68 1.28
N LYS A 186 -15.27 0.28 1.80
CA LYS A 186 -15.39 1.73 1.50
C LYS A 186 -14.17 2.29 0.77
N LEU A 187 -13.07 1.55 0.75
CA LEU A 187 -11.84 1.93 0.05
C LEU A 187 -11.29 0.72 -0.73
N LEU A 188 -11.06 0.92 -2.02
CA LEU A 188 -10.50 -0.11 -2.91
C LEU A 188 -9.06 0.24 -3.24
N ARG A 189 -8.10 -0.52 -2.70
CA ARG A 189 -6.70 -0.43 -3.12
C ARG A 189 -6.57 -1.08 -4.49
N LEU A 190 -6.27 -0.29 -5.52
CA LEU A 190 -6.15 -0.81 -6.89
C LEU A 190 -4.74 -1.33 -7.11
N ASP A 191 -4.59 -2.64 -6.98
CA ASP A 191 -3.30 -3.32 -7.08
C ASP A 191 -2.83 -3.41 -8.55
N ALA A 192 -1.55 -3.10 -8.78
CA ALA A 192 -0.90 -3.22 -10.08
C ALA A 192 -1.60 -2.47 -11.23
N PHE A 193 -2.36 -1.39 -10.96
CA PHE A 193 -3.15 -0.69 -11.98
C PHE A 193 -2.28 -0.14 -13.13
N GLY A 194 -1.01 0.18 -12.86
CA GLY A 194 -0.08 0.70 -13.85
C GLY A 194 0.16 -0.25 -15.03
N TYR A 195 -0.14 -1.54 -14.87
CA TYR A 195 0.02 -2.56 -15.92
C TYR A 195 -1.25 -2.79 -16.74
N THR A 196 -2.38 -2.14 -16.44
CA THR A 196 -3.67 -2.40 -17.11
C THR A 196 -3.65 -2.08 -18.62
N THR A 197 -2.72 -1.23 -19.07
CA THR A 197 -2.59 -0.80 -20.46
C THR A 197 -1.44 -1.44 -21.21
N LYS A 198 -1.75 -2.26 -22.22
CA LYS A 198 -0.77 -2.97 -23.07
C LYS A 198 -0.73 -2.34 -24.46
N ARG A 199 0.42 -1.72 -24.81
CA ARG A 199 0.66 -1.10 -26.13
C ARG A 199 2.10 -1.40 -26.58
N ILE A 200 2.22 -2.32 -27.54
CA ILE A 200 3.51 -2.67 -28.16
C ILE A 200 4.19 -1.41 -28.70
N GLY A 201 5.51 -1.34 -28.50
CA GLY A 201 6.31 -0.15 -28.80
C GLY A 201 6.39 0.89 -27.66
N THR A 202 5.76 0.63 -26.52
CA THR A 202 5.86 1.44 -25.29
C THR A 202 6.37 0.62 -24.10
N THR A 203 6.41 1.22 -22.91
CA THR A 203 6.72 0.53 -21.65
C THR A 203 5.64 -0.45 -21.21
N CYS A 204 4.39 -0.34 -21.70
CA CYS A 204 3.24 -1.07 -21.15
C CYS A 204 3.05 -0.89 -19.63
N PHE A 205 3.59 0.20 -19.08
CA PHE A 205 3.46 0.58 -17.69
C PHE A 205 3.15 2.08 -17.64
N LEU A 206 2.04 2.42 -16.98
CA LEU A 206 1.50 3.78 -16.88
C LEU A 206 1.37 4.46 -18.25
N VAL A 207 0.84 3.74 -19.24
CA VAL A 207 0.73 4.26 -20.62
C VAL A 207 -0.34 5.34 -20.68
N GLU A 208 0.09 6.59 -20.81
CA GLU A 208 -0.79 7.74 -20.91
C GLU A 208 -1.28 7.98 -22.36
N PRO A 209 -2.53 8.47 -22.54
CA PRO A 209 -3.53 8.77 -21.50
C PRO A 209 -4.37 7.56 -21.05
N GLU A 210 -4.23 6.40 -21.68
CA GLU A 210 -5.13 5.24 -21.49
C GLU A 210 -5.21 4.75 -20.04
N VAL A 211 -4.11 4.79 -19.29
CA VAL A 211 -4.10 4.31 -17.89
C VAL A 211 -5.03 5.14 -17.00
N TYR A 212 -5.13 6.43 -17.25
CA TYR A 212 -6.04 7.30 -16.51
C TYR A 212 -7.50 7.07 -16.91
N GLN A 213 -7.78 6.75 -18.17
CA GLN A 213 -9.14 6.40 -18.60
C GLN A 213 -9.61 5.11 -17.91
N VAL A 214 -8.69 4.15 -17.73
CA VAL A 214 -8.99 2.94 -16.97
C VAL A 214 -9.28 3.27 -15.51
N LEU A 215 -8.41 4.06 -14.86
CA LEU A 215 -8.60 4.49 -13.48
C LEU A 215 -9.90 5.26 -13.26
N GLU A 216 -10.22 6.23 -14.12
CA GLU A 216 -11.43 7.04 -14.02
C GLU A 216 -12.70 6.16 -14.14
N ARG A 217 -12.72 5.19 -15.07
CA ARG A 217 -13.86 4.26 -15.20
C ARG A 217 -14.02 3.36 -13.97
N ILE A 218 -12.91 2.87 -13.38
CA ILE A 218 -12.95 2.09 -12.13
C ILE A 218 -13.43 2.96 -10.96
N ASN A 219 -12.94 4.20 -10.88
CA ASN A 219 -13.33 5.15 -9.83
C ASN A 219 -14.83 5.49 -9.91
N ASP A 220 -15.36 5.69 -11.12
CA ASP A 220 -16.79 5.91 -11.32
C ASP A 220 -17.63 4.73 -10.83
N MET A 221 -17.20 3.48 -11.11
CA MET A 221 -17.85 2.27 -10.59
C MET A 221 -17.81 2.23 -9.06
N ALA A 222 -16.63 2.46 -8.47
CA ALA A 222 -16.47 2.46 -7.02
C ALA A 222 -17.37 3.50 -6.33
N LEU A 223 -17.41 4.72 -6.86
CA LEU A 223 -18.24 5.81 -6.33
C LEU A 223 -19.74 5.49 -6.45
N GLN A 224 -20.17 4.87 -7.55
CA GLN A 224 -21.56 4.42 -7.72
C GLN A 224 -21.98 3.40 -6.64
N HIS A 225 -21.02 2.59 -6.17
CA HIS A 225 -21.23 1.59 -5.12
C HIS A 225 -20.88 2.08 -3.71
N GLY A 226 -20.49 3.34 -3.54
CA GLY A 226 -20.24 3.96 -2.23
C GLY A 226 -18.83 3.71 -1.67
N ALA A 227 -17.85 3.48 -2.54
CA ALA A 227 -16.44 3.35 -2.18
C ALA A 227 -15.55 4.37 -2.91
N GLU A 228 -14.37 4.63 -2.34
CA GLU A 228 -13.32 5.45 -2.92
C GLU A 228 -12.16 4.57 -3.40
N CYS A 229 -11.33 5.06 -4.32
CA CYS A 229 -10.18 4.31 -4.83
C CYS A 229 -8.85 4.83 -4.28
N LEU A 230 -7.94 3.88 -4.05
CA LEU A 230 -6.55 4.07 -3.63
C LEU A 230 -5.62 3.36 -4.63
N PRO A 231 -5.29 3.96 -5.78
CA PRO A 231 -4.40 3.34 -6.75
C PRO A 231 -2.97 3.24 -6.22
N GLU A 232 -2.41 2.04 -6.23
CA GLU A 232 -1.02 1.83 -5.81
C GLU A 232 -0.05 2.04 -6.98
N VAL A 233 0.90 2.98 -6.82
CA VAL A 233 1.95 3.25 -7.80
C VAL A 233 3.25 3.64 -7.09
N HIS A 234 4.29 2.85 -7.36
CA HIS A 234 5.67 3.16 -7.03
C HIS A 234 6.41 3.69 -8.27
N ASP A 235 6.34 5.00 -8.48
CA ASP A 235 6.99 5.73 -9.58
C ASP A 235 7.14 7.22 -9.18
N HIS A 236 7.62 8.05 -10.08
CA HIS A 236 7.82 9.48 -9.90
C HIS A 236 6.60 10.16 -9.28
N THR A 237 6.85 11.04 -8.31
CA THR A 237 5.81 11.67 -7.48
C THR A 237 4.69 12.39 -8.23
N SER A 238 4.88 12.72 -9.51
CA SER A 238 3.84 13.29 -10.38
C SER A 238 2.59 12.41 -10.49
N PHE A 239 2.72 11.08 -10.41
CA PHE A 239 1.57 10.17 -10.50
C PHE A 239 0.64 10.32 -9.29
N GLN A 240 1.17 10.54 -8.10
CA GLN A 240 0.40 10.78 -6.88
C GLN A 240 -0.40 12.09 -7.01
N TYR A 241 0.16 13.13 -7.64
CA TYR A 241 -0.61 14.34 -7.99
C TYR A 241 -1.67 14.06 -9.04
N ALA A 242 -1.35 13.27 -10.07
CA ALA A 242 -2.28 12.93 -11.14
C ALA A 242 -3.49 12.13 -10.63
N ILE A 243 -3.27 11.22 -9.66
CA ILE A 243 -4.31 10.46 -8.95
C ILE A 243 -5.16 11.41 -8.09
N SER A 244 -4.53 12.25 -7.27
CA SER A 244 -5.23 13.21 -6.41
C SER A 244 -6.15 14.15 -7.21
N ARG A 245 -5.69 14.62 -8.37
CA ARG A 245 -6.48 15.50 -9.25
C ARG A 245 -7.68 14.83 -9.91
N ARG A 246 -7.82 13.52 -9.78
CA ARG A 246 -8.91 12.70 -10.31
C ARG A 246 -9.81 12.17 -9.19
N ASP A 247 -9.83 12.87 -8.07
CA ASP A 247 -10.68 12.57 -6.91
C ASP A 247 -10.47 11.15 -6.34
N MET A 248 -9.26 10.62 -6.49
CA MET A 248 -8.80 9.38 -5.86
C MET A 248 -7.75 9.68 -4.80
N HIS A 249 -7.53 8.73 -3.89
CA HIS A 249 -6.50 8.83 -2.87
C HIS A 249 -5.16 8.30 -3.40
N PRO A 250 -4.09 9.10 -3.49
CA PRO A 250 -2.75 8.57 -3.68
C PRO A 250 -2.15 8.11 -2.34
N TYR A 251 -1.25 7.12 -2.39
CA TYR A 251 -0.36 6.87 -1.27
C TYR A 251 0.69 7.99 -1.15
N GLY A 252 1.01 8.35 0.09
CA GLY A 252 2.14 9.24 0.41
C GLY A 252 3.48 8.51 0.44
N PHE A 253 3.83 7.71 -0.58
CA PHE A 253 5.00 6.82 -0.54
C PHE A 253 6.36 7.53 -0.48
N ALA A 254 6.44 8.82 -0.81
CA ALA A 254 7.65 9.60 -0.57
C ALA A 254 7.92 9.84 0.94
N LEU A 255 6.89 9.79 1.78
CA LEU A 255 7.00 10.09 3.21
C LEU A 255 7.94 9.12 3.95
N PRO A 256 7.83 7.79 3.85
CA PRO A 256 8.72 6.87 4.56
C PRO A 256 10.23 7.13 4.36
N PRO A 257 10.77 7.15 3.13
CA PRO A 257 12.19 7.44 2.92
C PRO A 257 12.59 8.86 3.34
N LEU A 258 11.70 9.87 3.17
CA LEU A 258 11.96 11.23 3.65
C LEU A 258 12.08 11.30 5.17
N VAL A 259 11.19 10.61 5.89
CA VAL A 259 11.22 10.56 7.37
C VAL A 259 12.46 9.82 7.86
N LEU A 260 12.80 8.69 7.24
CA LEU A 260 14.03 7.95 7.57
C LEU A 260 15.26 8.82 7.36
N TYR A 261 15.39 9.46 6.19
CA TYR A 261 16.51 10.37 5.91
C TYR A 261 16.56 11.50 6.94
N SER A 262 15.42 12.15 7.23
CA SER A 262 15.37 13.25 8.18
C SER A 262 15.79 12.87 9.60
N LEU A 263 15.40 11.69 10.08
CA LEU A 263 15.76 11.22 11.43
C LEU A 263 17.19 10.69 11.51
N LEU A 264 17.71 10.10 10.44
CA LEU A 264 19.06 9.53 10.40
C LEU A 264 20.14 10.58 10.15
N ASP A 265 19.83 11.63 9.37
CA ASP A 265 20.77 12.69 8.98
C ASP A 265 20.54 14.03 9.71
N ALA A 266 19.54 14.09 10.60
CA ALA A 266 19.09 15.31 11.28
C ALA A 266 18.79 16.48 10.32
N ASN A 267 18.18 16.15 9.17
CA ASN A 267 17.92 17.08 8.07
C ASN A 267 16.47 17.01 7.56
N SER A 268 15.71 18.06 7.85
CA SER A 268 14.29 18.21 7.50
C SER A 268 14.02 18.92 6.17
N VAL A 269 15.04 19.41 5.46
CA VAL A 269 14.86 20.31 4.31
C VAL A 269 13.96 19.68 3.24
N HIS A 270 14.26 18.44 2.86
CA HIS A 270 13.52 17.73 1.81
C HIS A 270 12.12 17.32 2.26
N LEU A 271 11.98 16.85 3.51
CA LEU A 271 10.68 16.56 4.11
C LEU A 271 9.78 17.80 4.14
N LYS A 272 10.29 18.96 4.59
CA LYS A 272 9.55 20.24 4.61
C LYS A 272 9.19 20.69 3.19
N ASN A 273 10.08 20.51 2.21
CA ASN A 273 9.79 20.84 0.81
C ASN A 273 8.64 19.98 0.27
N TRP A 274 8.69 18.68 0.50
CA TRP A 274 7.63 17.77 0.10
C TRP A 274 6.30 18.09 0.81
N LEU A 275 6.30 18.34 2.12
CA LEU A 275 5.10 18.70 2.89
C LEU A 275 4.42 19.99 2.38
N ARG A 276 5.17 20.92 1.78
CA ARG A 276 4.56 22.11 1.15
C ARG A 276 3.75 21.77 -0.08
N MET A 277 4.16 20.75 -0.83
CA MET A 277 3.61 20.46 -2.15
C MET A 277 2.66 19.26 -2.15
N CYS A 278 2.85 18.27 -1.28
CA CYS A 278 2.17 16.98 -1.34
C CYS A 278 0.64 17.08 -1.42
N PRO A 279 -0.03 16.15 -2.13
CA PRO A 279 -1.49 16.08 -2.17
C PRO A 279 -2.10 16.06 -0.76
N ARG A 280 -3.23 16.75 -0.55
CA ARG A 280 -3.82 16.83 0.80
C ARG A 280 -4.72 15.65 1.16
N ASN A 281 -5.18 14.90 0.16
CA ASN A 281 -6.04 13.72 0.31
C ASN A 281 -5.25 12.40 0.24
N MET A 282 -3.99 12.37 0.67
CA MET A 282 -3.19 11.13 0.65
C MET A 282 -3.70 10.10 1.66
N ILE A 283 -3.33 8.84 1.45
CA ILE A 283 -3.16 7.85 2.51
C ILE A 283 -1.68 7.82 2.90
N THR A 284 -1.34 8.20 4.13
CA THR A 284 0.06 8.28 4.57
C THR A 284 0.49 6.97 5.24
N VAL A 285 1.69 6.49 4.92
CA VAL A 285 2.27 5.25 5.48
C VAL A 285 3.71 5.50 5.90
N LEU A 286 4.26 4.62 6.73
CA LEU A 286 5.72 4.50 6.95
C LEU A 286 6.18 3.11 6.56
N ASP A 287 5.45 2.10 7.02
CA ASP A 287 5.59 0.70 6.68
C ASP A 287 4.34 0.20 5.94
N THR A 288 4.55 -0.82 5.12
CA THR A 288 3.49 -1.56 4.43
C THR A 288 3.84 -3.05 4.42
N HIS A 289 3.07 -3.86 3.70
CA HIS A 289 3.40 -5.26 3.45
C HIS A 289 4.56 -5.44 2.46
N ASP A 290 4.93 -4.41 1.70
CA ASP A 290 6.10 -4.39 0.82
C ASP A 290 7.27 -3.64 1.48
N GLY A 291 8.45 -3.70 0.84
CA GLY A 291 9.62 -2.96 1.31
C GLY A 291 9.53 -1.45 1.04
N ILE A 292 10.44 -0.68 1.62
CA ILE A 292 10.47 0.78 1.46
C ILE A 292 11.08 1.13 0.11
N CYS A 293 10.25 1.63 -0.81
CA CYS A 293 10.58 1.87 -2.21
C CYS A 293 11.36 3.18 -2.39
N ILE A 294 12.61 3.08 -2.88
CA ILE A 294 13.44 4.26 -3.22
C ILE A 294 12.95 5.05 -4.45
N PRO A 295 12.35 4.44 -5.50
CA PRO A 295 11.82 5.20 -6.63
C PRO A 295 10.85 6.33 -6.25
N ASP A 296 10.14 6.20 -5.12
CA ASP A 296 9.17 7.21 -4.65
C ASP A 296 9.79 8.54 -4.22
N VAL A 297 11.11 8.60 -4.04
CA VAL A 297 11.85 9.82 -3.70
C VAL A 297 12.84 10.25 -4.77
N GLU A 298 12.91 9.57 -5.90
CA GLU A 298 13.67 10.04 -7.05
C GLU A 298 13.09 11.38 -7.52
N GLY A 299 13.96 12.39 -7.63
CA GLY A 299 13.56 13.78 -7.92
C GLY A 299 13.03 14.58 -6.72
N VAL A 300 12.88 13.96 -5.54
CA VAL A 300 12.53 14.64 -4.27
C VAL A 300 13.73 14.74 -3.34
N LEU A 301 14.46 13.64 -3.19
CA LEU A 301 15.75 13.58 -2.51
C LEU A 301 16.87 13.64 -3.55
N PRO A 302 17.96 14.39 -3.28
CA PRO A 302 19.18 14.33 -4.06
C PRO A 302 19.80 12.92 -4.07
N ASP A 303 20.44 12.53 -5.17
CA ASP A 303 21.02 11.19 -5.34
C ASP A 303 22.05 10.81 -4.26
N ASP A 304 22.82 11.78 -3.76
CA ASP A 304 23.76 11.58 -2.68
C ASP A 304 23.07 11.33 -1.34
N CYS A 305 21.94 12.00 -1.08
CA CYS A 305 21.09 11.74 0.09
C CYS A 305 20.44 10.34 0.01
N ILE A 306 19.98 9.93 -1.18
CA ILE A 306 19.44 8.58 -1.42
C ILE A 306 20.52 7.53 -1.14
N LYS A 307 21.74 7.71 -1.66
CA LYS A 307 22.86 6.79 -1.41
C LYS A 307 23.19 6.69 0.07
N ALA A 308 23.27 7.83 0.78
CA ALA A 308 23.54 7.84 2.21
C ALA A 308 22.46 7.11 3.02
N LEU A 309 21.18 7.33 2.69
CA LEU A 309 20.05 6.62 3.30
C LEU A 309 20.16 5.10 3.09
N VAL A 310 20.40 4.69 1.86
CA VAL A 310 20.57 3.29 1.46
C VAL A 310 21.75 2.63 2.21
N GLU A 311 22.92 3.25 2.19
CA GLU A 311 24.11 2.73 2.87
C GLU A 311 23.90 2.61 4.38
N ASN A 312 23.18 3.55 4.99
CA ASN A 312 22.87 3.51 6.42
C ASN A 312 21.97 2.33 6.77
N ILE A 313 20.93 2.07 5.96
CA ILE A 313 19.93 1.03 6.23
C ILE A 313 20.42 -0.36 5.83
N ASN A 314 21.27 -0.48 4.80
CA ASN A 314 21.81 -1.76 4.31
C ASN A 314 22.45 -2.62 5.40
N ALA A 315 23.01 -2.00 6.45
CA ALA A 315 23.58 -2.74 7.58
C ALA A 315 22.52 -3.47 8.44
N ARG A 316 21.23 -3.20 8.23
CA ARG A 316 20.09 -3.68 9.03
C ARG A 316 18.91 -4.19 8.18
N SER A 317 18.99 -4.10 6.86
CA SER A 317 18.00 -4.70 5.96
C SER A 317 18.46 -6.10 5.53
N ALA A 318 17.51 -6.90 5.04
CA ALA A 318 17.90 -8.01 4.16
C ALA A 318 18.60 -7.46 2.91
N ASP A 319 19.20 -8.36 2.11
CA ASP A 319 19.72 -7.97 0.80
C ASP A 319 18.64 -7.15 0.07
N PRO A 320 18.97 -5.94 -0.41
CA PRO A 320 17.98 -5.15 -1.13
C PRO A 320 17.45 -5.98 -2.28
N ILE A 321 16.17 -5.80 -2.63
CA ILE A 321 15.61 -6.44 -3.83
C ILE A 321 16.20 -5.73 -5.07
N LEU A 322 17.47 -6.01 -5.33
CA LEU A 322 18.22 -5.74 -6.54
C LEU A 322 18.07 -7.01 -7.37
N ARG A 323 17.01 -7.11 -8.17
CA ARG A 323 17.00 -8.16 -9.19
C ARG A 323 18.16 -7.90 -10.15
N ARG A 324 19.25 -8.66 -9.97
CA ARG A 324 20.39 -8.74 -10.89
C ARG A 324 19.90 -9.31 -12.23
N SER A 325 19.46 -8.43 -13.11
CA SER A 325 19.27 -8.71 -14.53
C SER A 325 19.62 -7.46 -15.33
N ALA A 326 20.92 -7.14 -15.33
CA ALA A 326 21.52 -6.11 -16.17
C ALA A 326 21.68 -6.63 -17.62
N ALA A 327 20.57 -6.99 -18.27
CA ALA A 327 20.59 -7.43 -19.67
C ALA A 327 19.80 -6.50 -20.60
N ARG A 328 18.85 -5.69 -20.12
CA ARG A 328 18.11 -4.76 -20.98
C ARG A 328 18.04 -3.36 -20.35
N ILE A 329 18.28 -2.34 -21.16
CA ILE A 329 18.32 -0.93 -20.72
C ILE A 329 16.94 -0.44 -20.23
N ASN A 330 15.83 -1.08 -20.66
CA ASN A 330 14.50 -0.86 -20.09
C ASN A 330 13.98 -2.03 -19.22
N SER A 331 14.84 -2.99 -18.85
CA SER A 331 14.55 -3.91 -17.73
C SER A 331 14.94 -3.25 -16.41
N VAL A 332 14.25 -2.17 -16.05
CA VAL A 332 14.36 -1.59 -14.70
C VAL A 332 13.17 -2.11 -13.89
N GLY A 333 13.28 -3.38 -13.48
CA GLY A 333 12.30 -4.02 -12.62
C GLY A 333 12.73 -4.14 -11.16
N ALA A 334 13.94 -3.70 -10.81
CA ALA A 334 14.35 -3.56 -9.42
C ALA A 334 13.80 -2.22 -8.91
N ILE A 335 12.57 -2.20 -8.39
CA ILE A 335 12.29 -1.21 -7.35
C ILE A 335 13.30 -1.54 -6.27
N TYR A 336 14.24 -0.64 -6.03
CA TYR A 336 15.13 -0.78 -4.89
C TYR A 336 14.25 -0.61 -3.65
N GLN A 337 13.83 -1.75 -3.10
CA GLN A 337 13.05 -1.85 -1.88
C GLN A 337 14.01 -2.17 -0.74
N LEU A 338 14.02 -1.33 0.28
CA LEU A 338 14.65 -1.66 1.55
C LEU A 338 13.72 -2.63 2.29
N THR A 339 14.13 -3.89 2.35
CA THR A 339 13.43 -5.00 3.02
C THR A 339 13.86 -5.03 4.48
N CYS A 340 13.16 -4.26 5.30
CA CYS A 340 13.42 -4.07 6.73
C CYS A 340 12.13 -3.63 7.41
N THR A 341 11.95 -3.95 8.69
CA THR A 341 10.92 -3.28 9.49
C THR A 341 11.27 -1.80 9.65
N PHE A 342 10.27 -0.93 9.69
CA PHE A 342 10.53 0.51 9.87
C PHE A 342 11.18 0.80 11.25
N TYR A 343 10.92 -0.05 12.24
CA TYR A 343 11.51 0.04 13.56
C TYR A 343 13.01 -0.31 13.56
N ASP A 344 13.42 -1.39 12.87
CA ASP A 344 14.85 -1.70 12.68
C ASP A 344 15.57 -0.69 11.79
N ALA A 345 14.90 -0.13 10.78
CA ALA A 345 15.46 0.94 9.95
C ALA A 345 15.89 2.14 10.82
N LEU A 346 15.14 2.42 11.89
CA LEU A 346 15.41 3.44 12.93
C LEU A 346 16.23 2.91 14.12
N MET A 347 16.94 1.80 13.95
CA MET A 347 17.83 1.20 14.97
C MET A 347 17.10 0.85 16.28
N ARG A 348 15.81 0.50 16.21
CA ARG A 348 14.96 0.16 17.38
C ARG A 348 14.94 1.27 18.42
N SER A 349 14.99 2.52 17.97
CA SER A 349 14.89 3.68 18.85
C SER A 349 13.43 4.06 19.03
N ASP A 350 12.87 3.83 20.22
CA ASP A 350 11.50 4.20 20.59
C ASP A 350 11.21 5.67 20.25
N ASP A 351 12.10 6.58 20.64
CA ASP A 351 11.92 8.02 20.42
C ASP A 351 11.92 8.38 18.93
N SER A 352 12.86 7.80 18.16
CA SER A 352 12.87 7.99 16.71
C SER A 352 11.60 7.46 16.06
N TYR A 353 11.11 6.31 16.52
CA TYR A 353 9.92 5.68 15.97
C TYR A 353 8.66 6.48 16.27
N ILE A 354 8.51 6.96 17.50
CA ILE A 354 7.40 7.83 17.89
C ILE A 354 7.48 9.19 17.19
N ALA A 355 8.67 9.75 17.03
CA ALA A 355 8.87 10.96 16.23
C ALA A 355 8.46 10.76 14.76
N ALA A 356 8.82 9.63 14.16
CA ALA A 356 8.40 9.27 12.80
C ALA A 356 6.87 9.18 12.67
N ARG A 357 6.21 8.49 13.61
CA ARG A 357 4.74 8.37 13.66
C ARG A 357 4.05 9.70 13.91
N ALA A 358 4.63 10.58 14.75
CA ALA A 358 4.11 11.92 14.96
C ALA A 358 4.16 12.75 13.67
N ILE A 359 5.29 12.71 12.93
CA ILE A 359 5.40 13.35 11.61
C ILE A 359 4.33 12.79 10.66
N GLN A 360 4.16 11.46 10.62
CA GLN A 360 3.16 10.81 9.77
C GLN A 360 1.73 11.30 10.09
N PHE A 361 1.36 11.35 11.37
CA PHE A 361 0.00 11.68 11.77
C PHE A 361 -0.31 13.17 11.62
N PHE A 362 0.70 14.03 11.69
CA PHE A 362 0.54 15.46 11.38
C PHE A 362 0.63 15.75 9.88
N ALA A 363 1.14 14.84 9.05
CA ALA A 363 1.14 15.02 7.60
C ALA A 363 -0.31 15.00 7.05
N PRO A 364 -0.62 15.80 6.02
CA PRO A 364 -1.95 15.78 5.39
C PRO A 364 -2.30 14.41 4.81
N GLY A 365 -3.49 13.93 5.17
CA GLY A 365 -4.03 12.65 4.72
C GLY A 365 -4.57 11.78 5.85
N ILE A 366 -5.04 10.59 5.47
CA ILE A 366 -5.49 9.55 6.38
C ILE A 366 -4.29 8.63 6.68
N PRO A 367 -3.81 8.54 7.93
CA PRO A 367 -2.66 7.71 8.25
C PRO A 367 -3.02 6.23 8.34
N GLN A 368 -2.22 5.39 7.70
CA GLN A 368 -2.24 3.93 7.84
C GLN A 368 -1.00 3.45 8.62
N VAL A 369 -1.22 2.56 9.58
CA VAL A 369 -0.19 1.92 10.39
C VAL A 369 -0.19 0.44 10.06
N TYR A 370 0.93 -0.10 9.60
CA TYR A 370 1.05 -1.54 9.34
C TYR A 370 1.23 -2.32 10.64
N TYR A 371 0.65 -3.52 10.73
CA TYR A 371 0.54 -4.27 11.99
C TYR A 371 1.89 -4.60 12.66
N VAL A 372 2.95 -4.87 11.88
CA VAL A 372 4.30 -5.07 12.44
C VAL A 372 4.77 -3.79 13.12
N GLY A 373 4.59 -2.64 12.46
CA GLY A 373 4.91 -1.34 13.03
C GLY A 373 4.07 -0.99 14.25
N LEU A 374 2.76 -1.27 14.23
CA LEU A 374 1.88 -1.07 15.37
C LEU A 374 2.45 -1.72 16.64
N LEU A 375 2.99 -2.93 16.50
CA LEU A 375 3.56 -3.72 17.60
C LEU A 375 5.06 -3.49 17.81
N ALA A 376 5.65 -2.47 17.16
CA ALA A 376 7.10 -2.20 17.16
C ALA A 376 7.94 -3.45 16.84
N GLY A 377 7.45 -4.26 15.89
CA GLY A 377 8.08 -5.50 15.47
C GLY A 377 9.46 -5.28 14.87
N CYS A 378 10.34 -6.24 15.12
CA CYS A 378 11.68 -6.31 14.55
C CYS A 378 11.69 -7.24 13.33
N ASN A 379 12.79 -7.20 12.58
CA ASN A 379 13.07 -8.07 11.45
C ASN A 379 12.92 -9.55 11.83
N ASP A 380 12.09 -10.25 11.07
CA ASP A 380 11.89 -11.69 11.18
C ASP A 380 12.82 -12.42 10.19
N GLU A 381 14.09 -12.53 10.58
CA GLU A 381 15.09 -13.23 9.77
C GLU A 381 14.79 -14.73 9.63
N GLU A 382 14.14 -15.33 10.63
CA GLU A 382 13.77 -16.74 10.64
C GLU A 382 12.71 -17.02 9.57
N LEU A 383 11.60 -16.29 9.59
CA LEU A 383 10.54 -16.44 8.57
C LEU A 383 11.05 -16.13 7.16
N MET A 384 11.88 -15.10 7.01
CA MET A 384 12.50 -14.77 5.73
C MET A 384 13.34 -15.93 5.18
N GLN A 385 14.16 -16.56 6.04
CA GLN A 385 15.00 -17.69 5.65
C GLN A 385 14.19 -18.94 5.33
N GLU A 386 13.15 -19.23 6.13
CA GLU A 386 12.29 -20.40 5.95
C GLU A 386 11.43 -20.32 4.69
N SER A 387 10.84 -19.15 4.41
CA SER A 387 9.98 -18.91 3.24
C SER A 387 10.80 -18.74 1.95
N GLY A 388 12.02 -18.20 2.04
CA GLY A 388 12.80 -17.75 0.91
C GLY A 388 12.31 -16.43 0.29
N GLU A 389 11.33 -15.75 0.89
CA GLU A 389 10.80 -14.46 0.44
C GLU A 389 11.40 -13.31 1.27
N LEU A 390 12.10 -12.39 0.62
CA LEU A 390 12.81 -11.30 1.30
C LEU A 390 11.85 -10.34 2.03
N ARG A 391 10.62 -10.17 1.53
CA ARG A 391 9.62 -9.32 2.20
C ARG A 391 9.08 -9.94 3.49
N ASP A 392 9.26 -11.24 3.69
CA ASP A 392 8.78 -11.91 4.90
C ASP A 392 9.51 -11.45 6.18
N ILE A 393 10.65 -10.76 6.04
CA ILE A 393 11.34 -10.07 7.15
C ILE A 393 10.46 -9.04 7.87
N ASN A 394 9.47 -8.45 7.19
CA ASN A 394 8.54 -7.44 7.74
C ASN A 394 7.10 -7.98 7.76
N ARG A 395 6.94 -9.25 8.11
CA ARG A 395 5.70 -10.00 7.81
C ARG A 395 5.43 -11.10 8.85
N HIS A 396 5.90 -10.88 10.08
CA HIS A 396 5.82 -11.83 11.19
C HIS A 396 4.40 -12.34 11.48
N TYR A 397 4.27 -13.58 11.94
CA TYR A 397 3.01 -14.17 12.38
C TYR A 397 2.83 -14.01 13.90
N TYR A 398 2.13 -12.98 14.34
CA TYR A 398 1.85 -12.78 15.76
C TYR A 398 0.75 -13.71 16.26
N SER A 399 1.05 -14.52 17.27
CA SER A 399 0.00 -15.23 18.03
C SER A 399 -0.82 -14.27 18.87
N LEU A 400 -2.02 -14.67 19.32
CA LEU A 400 -2.85 -13.82 20.20
C LEU A 400 -2.12 -13.46 21.52
N ASP A 401 -1.37 -14.40 22.10
CA ASP A 401 -0.59 -14.15 23.32
C ASP A 401 0.57 -13.18 23.09
N GLU A 402 1.18 -13.25 21.90
CA GLU A 402 2.24 -12.33 21.51
C GLU A 402 1.69 -10.93 21.24
N VAL A 403 0.52 -10.81 20.60
CA VAL A 403 -0.19 -9.53 20.47
C VAL A 403 -0.49 -8.96 21.86
N ASP A 404 -1.09 -9.75 22.76
CA ASP A 404 -1.39 -9.33 24.13
C ASP A 404 -0.13 -8.81 24.85
N SER A 405 1.02 -9.45 24.64
CA SER A 405 2.28 -9.03 25.23
C SER A 405 2.90 -7.79 24.56
N ALA A 406 2.82 -7.71 23.23
CA ALA A 406 3.41 -6.63 22.45
C ALA A 406 2.67 -5.31 22.64
N VAL A 407 1.35 -5.34 22.79
CA VAL A 407 0.53 -4.16 23.05
C VAL A 407 0.93 -3.46 24.36
N GLU A 408 1.37 -4.21 25.36
CA GLU A 408 1.83 -3.67 26.66
C GLU A 408 3.22 -3.03 26.62
N GLN A 409 3.96 -3.14 25.51
CA GLN A 409 5.29 -2.52 25.40
C GLN A 409 5.19 -0.99 25.52
N PRO A 410 6.14 -0.32 26.22
CA PRO A 410 6.10 1.13 26.40
C PRO A 410 6.01 1.94 25.10
N VAL A 411 6.76 1.53 24.07
CA VAL A 411 6.71 2.17 22.74
C VAL A 411 5.35 2.02 22.07
N VAL A 412 4.70 0.85 22.20
CA VAL A 412 3.38 0.60 21.64
C VAL A 412 2.32 1.41 22.38
N GLN A 413 2.39 1.50 23.71
CA GLN A 413 1.49 2.35 24.49
C GLN A 413 1.62 3.84 24.13
N ARG A 414 2.84 4.33 23.89
CA ARG A 414 3.09 5.69 23.36
C ARG A 414 2.44 5.88 22.00
N LEU A 415 2.60 4.92 21.09
CA LEU A 415 1.98 4.94 19.77
C LEU A 415 0.45 4.96 19.85
N LEU A 416 -0.17 4.09 20.66
CA LEU A 416 -1.63 4.05 20.85
C LEU A 416 -2.16 5.37 21.41
N LYS A 417 -1.46 5.99 22.38
CA LYS A 417 -1.83 7.32 22.88
C LYS A 417 -1.82 8.36 21.76
N LEU A 418 -0.79 8.36 20.93
CA LEU A 418 -0.66 9.26 19.79
C LEU A 418 -1.74 9.02 18.71
N MET A 419 -2.09 7.75 18.45
CA MET A 419 -3.17 7.36 17.53
C MET A 419 -4.54 7.86 18.03
N ARG A 420 -4.84 7.65 19.31
CA ARG A 420 -6.07 8.16 19.96
C ARG A 420 -6.19 9.67 19.82
N PHE A 421 -5.09 10.41 20.04
CA PHE A 421 -5.08 11.86 19.83
C PHE A 421 -5.36 12.23 18.37
N ARG A 422 -4.70 11.56 17.41
CA ARG A 422 -4.91 11.80 15.98
C ARG A 422 -6.35 11.54 15.53
N ASN A 423 -7.04 10.59 16.15
CA ASN A 423 -8.42 10.22 15.83
C ASN A 423 -9.45 11.19 16.42
N SER A 424 -9.21 11.67 17.63
CA SER A 424 -10.21 12.40 18.42
C SER A 424 -10.07 13.91 18.34
N TYR A 425 -8.85 14.44 18.15
CA TYR A 425 -8.62 15.87 18.30
C TYR A 425 -9.17 16.68 17.11
N PRO A 426 -10.08 17.66 17.32
CA PRO A 426 -10.82 18.30 16.23
C PRO A 426 -9.99 19.06 15.21
N ALA A 427 -8.78 19.51 15.58
CA ALA A 427 -7.92 20.31 14.71
C ALA A 427 -7.57 19.58 13.39
N PHE A 428 -7.45 18.25 13.42
CA PHE A 428 -7.13 17.44 12.24
C PHE A 428 -8.22 17.44 11.16
N GLN A 429 -9.43 17.96 11.45
CA GLN A 429 -10.49 18.19 10.45
C GLN A 429 -10.39 19.56 9.77
N GLY A 430 -9.41 20.37 10.16
CA GLY A 430 -9.26 21.73 9.67
C GLY A 430 -8.12 21.87 8.66
N ARG A 431 -7.33 22.92 8.85
CA ARG A 431 -6.25 23.31 7.95
C ARG A 431 -4.90 22.87 8.50
N PHE A 432 -4.11 22.23 7.65
CA PHE A 432 -2.69 21.98 7.89
C PHE A 432 -1.85 23.27 7.77
N GLU A 433 -0.90 23.43 8.69
CA GLU A 433 0.07 24.52 8.73
C GLU A 433 1.48 23.92 8.87
N LEU A 434 2.40 24.29 7.97
CA LEU A 434 3.82 24.00 8.12
C LEU A 434 4.49 25.24 8.68
N ASN A 435 4.83 25.21 9.96
CA ASN A 435 5.43 26.33 10.68
C ASN A 435 6.92 26.45 10.37
N TYR A 436 7.49 27.62 10.65
CA TYR A 436 8.93 27.81 10.53
C TYR A 436 9.67 26.97 11.57
N SER A 437 10.70 26.26 11.12
CA SER A 437 11.64 25.49 11.92
C SER A 437 13.01 25.47 11.22
N ASN A 438 14.08 25.28 11.98
CA ASN A 438 15.43 25.17 11.42
C ASN A 438 15.61 23.84 10.65
N ASP A 439 16.78 23.62 10.05
CA ASP A 439 16.99 22.43 9.21
C ASP A 439 17.02 21.12 10.00
N SER A 440 17.31 21.15 11.30
CA SER A 440 17.29 19.98 12.18
C SER A 440 16.02 19.87 13.01
N SER A 441 14.91 20.49 12.58
CA SER A 441 13.61 20.36 13.24
C SER A 441 12.45 20.48 12.25
N VAL A 442 11.32 19.87 12.60
CA VAL A 442 10.07 19.94 11.84
C VAL A 442 8.97 20.47 12.74
N ALA A 443 8.35 21.59 12.35
CA ALA A 443 7.21 22.18 13.07
C ALA A 443 5.95 22.10 12.20
N MET A 444 4.94 21.35 12.65
CA MET A 444 3.69 21.10 11.93
C MET A 444 2.53 21.42 12.83
N ALA A 445 1.44 21.94 12.28
CA ALA A 445 0.25 22.22 13.06
C ALA A 445 -1.03 21.97 12.28
N TRP A 446 -2.11 21.82 13.03
CA TRP A 446 -3.46 21.78 12.52
C TRP A 446 -4.33 22.77 13.26
N ARG A 447 -5.27 23.39 12.54
CA ARG A 447 -6.23 24.35 13.09
C ARG A 447 -7.62 24.12 12.55
N HIS A 448 -8.60 23.99 13.45
CA HIS A 448 -10.01 23.95 13.12
C HIS A 448 -10.80 24.84 14.09
N GLY A 449 -11.15 26.05 13.65
CA GLY A 449 -11.75 27.06 14.54
C GLY A 449 -10.79 27.43 15.68
N GLU A 450 -11.25 27.24 16.91
CA GLU A 450 -10.47 27.49 18.13
C GLU A 450 -9.49 26.36 18.45
N TYR A 451 -9.73 25.14 17.96
CA TYR A 451 -8.85 24.00 18.20
C TYR A 451 -7.56 24.13 17.42
N TYR A 452 -6.44 23.99 18.13
CA TYR A 452 -5.09 24.06 17.58
C TYR A 452 -4.22 22.96 18.19
N CYS A 453 -3.45 22.26 17.38
CA CYS A 453 -2.36 21.41 17.87
C CYS A 453 -1.10 21.66 17.04
N HIS A 454 0.04 21.64 17.72
CA HIS A 454 1.35 21.94 17.18
C HIS A 454 2.32 20.84 17.57
N LEU A 455 2.90 20.18 16.57
CA LEU A 455 3.98 19.23 16.70
C LEU A 455 5.31 19.95 16.43
N LEU A 456 6.27 19.80 17.34
CA LEU A 456 7.68 20.08 17.11
C LEU A 456 8.47 18.78 17.24
N VAL A 457 9.20 18.41 16.18
CA VAL A 457 10.18 17.33 16.22
C VAL A 457 11.58 17.89 16.15
N ASP A 458 12.40 17.62 17.16
CA ASP A 458 13.83 17.89 17.13
C ASP A 458 14.55 16.65 16.58
N LEU A 459 15.24 16.78 15.44
CA LEU A 459 15.88 15.66 14.77
C LEU A 459 17.24 15.28 15.38
N ASN A 460 17.87 16.16 16.15
CA ASN A 460 19.11 15.83 16.86
C ASN A 460 18.81 14.93 18.06
N PHE A 461 17.78 15.30 18.83
CA PHE A 461 17.34 14.55 20.00
C PHE A 461 16.31 13.46 19.68
N ARG A 462 15.72 13.50 18.47
CA ARG A 462 14.69 12.57 17.98
C ARG A 462 13.45 12.57 18.87
N THR A 463 13.12 13.72 19.45
CA THR A 463 11.97 13.89 20.36
C THR A 463 10.83 14.62 19.65
N ALA A 464 9.60 14.19 19.93
CA ALA A 464 8.39 14.82 19.43
C ALA A 464 7.59 15.44 20.59
N HIS A 465 7.28 16.73 20.45
CA HIS A 465 6.53 17.51 21.43
C HIS A 465 5.22 17.99 20.80
N ILE A 466 4.09 17.73 21.47
CA ILE A 466 2.79 18.21 21.04
C ILE A 466 2.26 19.21 22.05
N ASP A 467 2.00 20.43 21.57
CA ASP A 467 1.28 21.48 22.28
C ASP A 467 -0.11 21.63 21.67
N TYR A 468 -1.16 21.70 22.49
CA TYR A 468 -2.54 21.83 22.00
C TYR A 468 -3.42 22.55 23.01
N LEU A 469 -4.65 22.88 22.60
CA LEU A 469 -5.66 23.44 23.50
C LEU A 469 -6.62 22.32 23.90
N ASP A 470 -6.90 22.17 25.19
CA ASP A 470 -7.85 21.16 25.66
C ASP A 470 -9.21 21.31 24.97
N SER A 471 -9.85 20.20 24.61
CA SER A 471 -11.09 20.23 23.83
C SER A 471 -12.31 20.69 24.63
N GLU A 472 -12.27 20.66 25.97
CA GLU A 472 -13.39 21.08 26.83
C GLU A 472 -13.27 22.53 27.29
N ASP A 473 -12.07 22.96 27.71
CA ASP A 473 -11.86 24.28 28.34
C ASP A 473 -10.86 25.21 27.62
N LEU A 474 -10.26 24.75 26.52
CA LEU A 474 -9.25 25.47 25.73
C LEU A 474 -7.98 25.85 26.51
N SER A 475 -7.72 25.20 27.65
CA SER A 475 -6.48 25.40 28.39
C SER A 475 -5.28 24.86 27.59
N PRO A 476 -4.10 25.51 27.66
CA PRO A 476 -2.89 24.98 27.02
C PRO A 476 -2.45 23.67 27.67
N GLN A 477 -2.26 22.64 26.84
CA GLN A 477 -1.80 21.32 27.21
C GLN A 477 -0.55 20.96 26.41
N SER A 478 0.29 20.09 26.96
CA SER A 478 1.54 19.70 26.34
C SER A 478 2.01 18.31 26.78
N TRP A 479 2.57 17.52 25.85
CA TRP A 479 3.30 16.30 26.20
C TRP A 479 4.41 15.96 25.21
N VAL A 480 5.43 15.23 25.70
CA VAL A 480 6.43 14.53 24.87
C VAL A 480 5.86 13.17 24.53
N CYS A 481 5.70 12.90 23.23
CA CYS A 481 5.05 11.70 22.70
C CYS A 481 5.71 10.41 23.18
#